data_AF-A0A1M5DJF7-F1
#
_entry.id   AF-A0A1M5DJF7-F1
#
_cell.length_a   1.000
_cell.length_b   1.000
_cell.length_c   1.000
_cell.angle_alpha   90.00
_cell.angle_beta   90.00
_cell.angle_gamma   90.00
#
_symmetry.space_group_name_H-M   'P 1'
#
loop_
_entity.id
_entity.type
_entity.pdbx_description
1 polymer ?
#
loop_
_entity_poly.entity_id
_entity_poly.type
_entity_poly.pdbx_seq_one_letter_code
_entity_poly.pdbx_strand_id
1 'polypeptide(L)'
;MIKLIQKQNILIMYYREGKSQREIARLLGVDRKTVRRYINKYEEKRKELEQSSGLVDPGELIQEIVEPPKVYRRKQAQAESY
;
A
#
# COMPACT_ATOMS: atom_id res chain seq x y z
N MET A 1 -5.82 9.01 18.56
CA MET A 1 -4.73 8.34 17.82
C MET A 1 -5.36 7.45 16.75
N ILE A 2 -4.96 7.57 15.48
CA ILE A 2 -5.59 6.80 14.40
C ILE A 2 -5.08 5.34 14.41
N LYS A 3 -6.00 4.37 14.30
CA LYS A 3 -5.67 2.94 14.33
C LYS A 3 -5.06 2.50 13.00
N LEU A 4 -4.23 1.45 13.01
CA LEU A 4 -3.63 0.87 11.79
C LEU A 4 -4.69 0.55 10.74
N ILE A 5 -5.81 -0.02 11.18
CA ILE A 5 -6.95 -0.40 10.34
C ILE A 5 -7.57 0.80 9.62
N GLN A 6 -7.61 1.97 10.26
CA GLN A 6 -8.15 3.19 9.65
C GLN A 6 -7.23 3.70 8.55
N LYS A 7 -5.91 3.51 8.65
CA LYS A 7 -4.96 3.87 7.59
C LYS A 7 -5.17 2.99 6.36
N GLN A 8 -5.36 1.69 6.57
CA GLN A 8 -5.61 0.75 5.48
C GLN A 8 -6.95 1.04 4.79
N ASN A 9 -8.00 1.34 5.55
CA ASN A 9 -9.30 1.74 4.99
C ASN A 9 -9.21 3.01 4.14
N ILE A 10 -8.40 4.00 4.54
CA ILE A 10 -8.17 5.21 3.73
C ILE A 10 -7.62 4.84 2.34
N LEU A 11 -6.60 3.98 2.30
CA LEU A 11 -5.94 3.60 1.06
C LEU A 11 -6.85 2.77 0.15
N ILE A 12 -7.60 1.81 0.72
CA ILE A 12 -8.57 0.99 -0.03
C ILE A 12 -9.66 1.88 -0.62
N MET A 13 -10.27 2.76 0.18
CA MET A 13 -11.32 3.65 -0.30
C MET A 13 -10.83 4.61 -1.39
N TYR A 14 -9.58 5.08 -1.30
CA TYR A 14 -9.03 6.01 -2.27
C TYR A 14 -8.67 5.32 -3.59
N TYR A 15 -7.88 4.26 -3.55
CA TYR A 15 -7.35 3.63 -4.76
C TYR A 15 -8.28 2.60 -5.39
N ARG A 16 -9.07 1.85 -4.60
CA ARG A 16 -9.94 0.79 -5.10
C ARG A 16 -11.38 1.26 -5.30
N GLU A 17 -11.91 2.08 -4.39
CA GLU A 17 -13.29 2.59 -4.49
C GLU A 17 -13.39 3.94 -5.19
N GLY A 18 -12.26 4.61 -5.48
CA GLY A 18 -12.23 5.92 -6.15
C GLY A 18 -12.82 7.07 -5.33
N LYS A 19 -12.97 6.91 -4.01
CA LYS A 19 -13.59 7.93 -3.16
C LYS A 19 -12.69 9.14 -2.98
N SER A 20 -13.29 10.32 -2.96
CA SER A 20 -12.56 11.55 -2.69
C SER A 20 -12.07 11.60 -1.23
N GLN A 21 -10.99 12.33 -0.98
CA GLN A 21 -10.48 12.56 0.38
C GLN A 21 -11.55 13.14 1.33
N ARG A 22 -12.52 13.90 0.78
CA ARG A 22 -13.64 14.48 1.56
C ARG A 22 -14.64 13.41 1.99
N GLU A 23 -14.96 12.46 1.12
CA GLU A 23 -15.86 11.36 1.43
C GLU A 23 -15.23 10.41 2.45
N ILE A 24 -13.96 10.07 2.26
CA ILE A 24 -13.21 9.21 3.20
C ILE A 24 -13.15 9.83 4.59
N ALA A 25 -12.87 11.14 4.66
CA ALA A 25 -12.86 11.88 5.93
C ALA A 25 -14.20 11.81 6.67
N ARG A 26 -15.31 11.99 5.94
CA ARG A 26 -16.68 11.88 6.49
C ARG A 26 -17.00 10.47 6.96
N LEU A 27 -16.68 9.45 6.16
CA LEU A 27 -16.99 8.05 6.47
C LEU A 27 -16.22 7.52 7.68
N LEU A 28 -14.95 7.93 7.83
CA LEU A 28 -14.08 7.46 8.91
C LEU A 28 -14.08 8.37 10.14
N GLY A 29 -14.77 9.52 10.08
CA GLY A 29 -14.80 10.50 11.18
C GLY A 29 -13.42 11.10 11.48
N VAL A 30 -12.60 11.32 10.45
CA VAL A 30 -11.24 11.86 10.59
C VAL A 30 -11.07 13.15 9.80
N ASP A 31 -10.11 13.98 10.21
CA ASP A 31 -9.79 15.21 9.48
C ASP A 31 -9.26 14.93 8.06
N ARG A 32 -9.70 15.71 7.08
CA ARG A 32 -9.26 15.59 5.67
C ARG A 32 -7.75 15.68 5.50
N LYS A 33 -7.06 16.52 6.29
CA LYS A 33 -5.58 16.63 6.29
C LYS A 33 -4.93 15.32 6.73
N THR A 34 -5.59 14.57 7.62
CA THR A 34 -5.12 13.24 8.05
C THR A 34 -5.23 12.23 6.91
N VAL A 35 -6.35 12.22 6.19
CA VAL A 35 -6.52 11.41 4.98
C VAL A 35 -5.43 11.71 3.96
N ARG A 36 -5.24 12.99 3.63
CA ARG A 36 -4.20 13.45 2.69
C ARG A 36 -2.80 13.01 3.11
N ARG A 37 -2.42 13.22 4.38
CA ARG A 37 -1.10 12.85 4.89
C ARG A 37 -0.82 11.35 4.68
N TYR A 38 -1.83 10.50 4.86
CA TYR A 38 -1.65 9.06 4.71
C TYR A 38 -1.56 8.60 3.25
N ILE A 39 -2.31 9.23 2.35
CA ILE A 39 -2.19 9.00 0.91
C ILE A 39 -0.78 9.39 0.45
N ASN A 40 -0.33 10.61 0.75
CA ASN A 40 1.00 11.08 0.34
C ASN A 40 2.13 10.19 0.89
N LYS A 41 2.06 9.78 2.16
CA LYS A 41 3.06 8.91 2.77
C LYS A 41 3.11 7.52 2.10
N TYR A 42 1.99 7.03 1.61
CA TYR A 42 1.94 5.80 0.84
C TYR A 42 2.60 5.99 -0.54
N GLU A 43 2.30 7.08 -1.23
CA GLU A 43 2.90 7.40 -2.54
C GLU A 43 4.41 7.60 -2.47
N GLU A 44 4.91 8.29 -1.44
CA GLU A 44 6.34 8.46 -1.20
C GLU A 44 7.05 7.10 -1.06
N LYS A 45 6.53 6.22 -0.19
CA LYS A 45 7.08 4.88 0.00
C LYS A 45 7.00 4.03 -1.26
N ARG A 46 5.88 4.12 -1.99
CA ARG A 46 5.71 3.40 -3.25
C ARG A 46 6.74 3.87 -4.28
N LYS A 47 6.97 5.17 -4.38
CA LYS A 47 7.96 5.74 -5.29
C LYS A 47 9.39 5.33 -4.91
N GLU A 48 9.72 5.30 -3.62
CA GLU A 48 11.01 4.78 -3.13
C GLU A 48 11.20 3.30 -3.54
N LEU A 49 10.15 2.48 -3.41
CA LEU A 49 10.17 1.07 -3.81
C LEU A 49 10.32 0.90 -5.32
N GLU A 50 9.55 1.64 -6.13
CA GLU A 50 9.64 1.65 -7.60
C GLU A 50 11.02 2.12 -8.09
N GLN A 51 11.65 3.06 -7.41
CA GLN A 51 13.00 3.54 -7.74
C GLN A 51 14.10 2.53 -7.37
N SER A 52 13.87 1.72 -6.34
CA SER A 52 14.83 0.69 -5.88
C SER A 52 14.69 -0.66 -6.59
N SER A 53 13.51 -0.95 -7.15
CA SER A 53 13.21 -2.20 -7.87
C SER A 53 12.65 -1.84 -9.25
N GLY A 54 13.52 -1.84 -10.25
CA GLY A 54 13.27 -1.25 -11.57
C GLY A 54 12.29 -1.99 -12.48
N LEU A 55 11.11 -2.38 -11.98
CA LEU A 55 9.86 -2.70 -12.68
C LEU A 55 8.93 -3.37 -11.66
N VAL A 56 7.96 -2.62 -11.11
CA VAL A 56 6.86 -3.21 -10.32
C VAL A 56 5.56 -2.62 -10.85
N ASP A 57 4.69 -3.50 -11.33
CA ASP A 57 3.37 -3.15 -11.80
C ASP A 57 2.58 -2.46 -10.65
N PRO A 58 2.03 -1.25 -10.87
CA PRO A 58 1.17 -0.56 -9.91
C PRO A 58 0.09 -1.44 -9.26
N GLY A 59 -0.42 -2.45 -10.00
CA GLY A 59 -1.41 -3.41 -9.52
C GLY A 59 -0.87 -4.37 -8.46
N GLU A 60 0.38 -4.85 -8.61
CA GLU A 60 1.03 -5.76 -7.67
C GLU A 60 1.37 -5.07 -6.34
N LEU A 61 1.74 -3.78 -6.38
CA LEU A 61 2.04 -2.95 -5.21
C LEU A 61 0.85 -2.75 -4.26
N ILE A 62 -0.37 -2.62 -4.80
CA ILE A 62 -1.58 -2.46 -3.99
C ILE A 62 -1.92 -3.79 -3.29
N GLN A 63 -1.73 -4.93 -3.95
CA GLN A 63 -1.91 -6.24 -3.31
C GLN A 63 -0.87 -6.48 -2.21
N GLU A 64 0.40 -6.12 -2.43
CA GLU A 64 1.47 -6.35 -1.46
C GLU A 64 1.32 -5.49 -0.18
N ILE A 65 0.73 -4.30 -0.28
CA ILE A 65 0.50 -3.43 0.88
C ILE A 65 -0.82 -3.76 1.61
N VAL A 66 -1.76 -4.39 0.92
CA VAL A 66 -3.06 -4.80 1.50
C VAL A 66 -3.02 -6.22 2.08
N GLU A 67 -2.19 -7.11 1.55
CA GLU A 67 -1.99 -8.46 2.10
C GLU A 67 -0.95 -8.46 3.24
N PRO A 68 -1.17 -9.23 4.33
CA PRO A 68 -0.11 -9.49 5.31
C PRO A 68 1.08 -10.16 4.60
N PRO A 69 2.33 -9.91 5.03
CA PRO A 69 3.52 -10.29 4.27
C PRO A 69 3.55 -11.80 4.06
N LYS A 70 3.28 -12.26 2.84
CA LYS A 70 3.63 -13.61 2.43
C LYS A 70 5.13 -13.62 2.18
N VAL A 71 5.86 -14.06 3.19
CA VAL A 71 7.28 -14.39 3.10
C VAL A 71 7.45 -15.42 1.97
N TYR A 72 7.82 -14.98 0.77
CA TYR A 72 8.36 -15.87 -0.25
C TYR A 72 9.81 -16.19 0.13
N ARG A 73 9.98 -17.15 1.04
CA ARG A 73 11.25 -17.83 1.25
C ARG A 73 11.60 -18.55 -0.06
N ARG A 74 12.32 -17.87 -0.96
CA ARG A 74 12.92 -18.47 -2.16
C ARG A 74 13.78 -19.64 -1.71
N LYS A 75 13.32 -20.88 -1.95
CA LYS A 75 14.22 -22.03 -1.98
C LYS A 75 15.14 -21.80 -3.18
N GLN A 76 16.41 -21.50 -2.92
CA GLN A 76 17.42 -21.60 -3.97
C GLN A 76 17.56 -23.08 -4.31
N ALA A 77 16.97 -23.50 -5.43
CA ALA A 77 17.39 -24.70 -6.12
C ALA A 77 18.73 -24.37 -6.77
N GLN A 78 19.83 -24.77 -6.12
CA GLN A 78 21.08 -24.94 -6.83
C GLN A 78 21.03 -26.32 -7.49
N ALA A 79 20.99 -26.28 -8.81
CA ALA A 79 21.35 -27.39 -9.66
C ALA A 79 22.85 -27.62 -9.54
N GLU A 80 23.25 -28.82 -9.14
CA GLU A 80 24.51 -29.41 -9.56
C GLU A 80 24.20 -30.86 -9.96
N SER A 81 23.80 -31.03 -11.21
CA SER A 81 24.14 -32.22 -11.98
C SER A 81 25.62 -32.10 -12.34
N TYR A 82 26.46 -33.01 -11.83
CA TYR A 82 27.42 -33.85 -12.56
C TYR A 82 28.21 -34.69 -11.56
#